data_AF-A0A9J7BPZ9-F1
#
_entry.id   AF-A0A9J7BPZ9-F1
#
_cell.length_a   1.000
_cell.length_b   1.000
_cell.length_c   1.000
_cell.angle_alpha   90.00
_cell.angle_beta   90.00
_cell.angle_gamma   90.00
#
_symmetry.space_group_name_H-M   'P 1'
#
loop_
_entity.id
_entity.type
_entity.pdbx_description
1 polymer ?
#
loop_
_entity_poly.entity_id
_entity_poly.type
_entity_poly.pdbx_seq_one_letter_code
_entity_poly.pdbx_strand_id
1 'polypeptide(L)'
;MKRIVLLTAIALMLPAFAAAEDWSGVAIVDVQCSAKAKANPDAHTRDCALMCAKSGFGIVDQNGNFLKFDAKGNQEATKLLQSSSKKDHLRVNVTGTKSGDTIQVQSLSVS
;
A
#
# COMPACT_ATOMS: atom_id res chain seq x y z
N MET A 1 -34.27 50.95 11.78
CA MET A 1 -32.96 50.47 12.31
C MET A 1 -33.23 49.19 13.08
N LYS A 2 -32.65 48.01 12.87
CA LYS A 2 -31.62 47.45 11.99
C LYS A 2 -32.06 45.99 11.78
N ARG A 3 -32.29 45.57 10.54
CA ARG A 3 -32.59 44.18 10.19
C ARG A 3 -31.30 43.38 10.33
N ILE A 4 -31.14 42.60 11.40
CA ILE A 4 -30.01 41.68 11.53
C ILE A 4 -30.44 40.40 10.82
N VAL A 5 -30.08 40.32 9.53
CA VAL A 5 -30.21 39.10 8.72
C VAL A 5 -29.14 38.14 9.22
N LEU A 6 -29.56 37.13 10.00
CA LEU A 6 -28.71 35.99 10.34
C LEU A 6 -28.49 35.17 9.06
N LEU A 7 -27.36 35.36 8.39
CA LEU A 7 -26.88 34.50 7.31
C LEU A 7 -26.27 33.24 7.94
N THR A 8 -27.08 32.20 8.13
CA THR A 8 -26.58 30.84 8.42
C THR A 8 -25.90 30.29 7.18
N ALA A 9 -24.58 30.40 7.11
CA ALA A 9 -23.76 29.69 6.14
C ALA A 9 -23.75 28.19 6.51
N ILE A 10 -24.58 27.40 5.83
CA ILE A 10 -24.50 25.93 5.86
C ILE A 10 -23.24 25.56 5.09
N ALA A 11 -22.13 25.36 5.81
CA ALA A 11 -20.94 24.75 5.24
C ALA A 11 -21.28 23.28 4.94
N LEU A 12 -21.45 22.93 3.66
CA LEU A 12 -21.52 21.53 3.24
C LEU A 12 -20.21 20.84 3.63
N MET A 13 -20.24 20.06 4.72
CA MET A 13 -19.21 19.06 4.99
C MET A 13 -19.37 17.96 3.95
N LEU A 14 -18.67 18.10 2.81
CA LEU A 14 -18.47 16.98 1.90
C LEU A 14 -17.60 15.94 2.63
N PRO A 15 -18.05 14.68 2.77
CA PRO A 15 -17.18 13.63 3.28
C PRO A 15 -15.97 13.50 2.34
N ALA A 16 -14.77 13.66 2.90
CA ALA A 16 -13.52 13.41 2.19
C ALA A 16 -13.41 11.90 1.94
N PHE A 17 -13.90 11.44 0.79
CA PHE A 17 -13.60 10.09 0.32
C PHE A 17 -12.11 10.05 0.03
N ALA A 18 -11.36 9.27 0.82
CA ALA A 18 -9.95 9.02 0.54
C ALA A 18 -9.85 8.31 -0.82
N ALA A 19 -9.27 9.01 -1.81
CA ALA A 19 -9.16 8.52 -3.17
C ALA A 19 -8.26 7.28 -3.22
N ALA A 20 -8.53 6.39 -4.18
CA ALA A 20 -7.59 5.34 -4.52
C ALA A 20 -6.36 5.96 -5.18
N GLU A 21 -5.18 5.47 -4.82
CA GLU A 21 -3.89 5.79 -5.39
C GLU A 21 -3.36 4.53 -6.12
N ASP A 22 -2.52 4.78 -7.12
CA ASP A 22 -1.84 3.74 -7.90
C ASP A 22 -0.33 3.77 -7.64
N TRP A 23 0.23 2.61 -7.33
CA TRP A 23 1.67 2.39 -7.19
C TRP A 23 2.11 1.36 -8.22
N SER A 24 2.81 1.81 -9.27
CA SER A 24 3.23 0.96 -10.38
C SER A 24 4.70 0.57 -10.28
N GLY A 25 5.00 -0.71 -10.53
CA GLY A 25 6.36 -1.24 -10.57
C GLY A 25 7.14 -1.11 -9.26
N VAL A 26 6.45 -1.05 -8.12
CA VAL A 26 7.07 -0.87 -6.79
C VAL A 26 7.48 -2.22 -6.20
N ALA A 27 8.53 -2.22 -5.39
CA ALA A 27 9.04 -3.45 -4.80
C ALA A 27 8.15 -3.93 -3.65
N ILE A 28 7.81 -5.22 -3.65
CA ILE A 28 7.06 -5.86 -2.56
C ILE A 28 8.03 -6.54 -1.57
N VAL A 29 7.84 -6.26 -0.27
CA VAL A 29 8.71 -6.74 0.81
C VAL A 29 7.85 -7.18 1.99
N ASP A 30 8.31 -8.16 2.78
CA ASP A 30 7.68 -8.47 4.06
C ASP A 30 7.98 -7.39 5.13
N VAL A 31 7.13 -7.30 6.15
CA VAL A 31 7.23 -6.26 7.18
C VAL A 31 8.52 -6.39 8.01
N GLN A 32 9.00 -7.61 8.28
CA GLN A 32 10.23 -7.83 9.05
C GLN A 32 11.46 -7.32 8.32
N CYS A 33 11.49 -7.44 6.99
CA CYS A 33 12.59 -7.01 6.15
C CYS A 33 12.52 -5.54 5.72
N SER A 34 11.41 -4.85 5.99
CA SER A 34 11.12 -3.48 5.52
C SER A 34 12.27 -2.47 5.74
N ALA A 35 12.87 -2.45 6.94
CA ALA A 35 13.97 -1.54 7.25
C ALA A 35 15.24 -1.83 6.43
N LYS A 36 15.56 -3.11 6.25
CA LYS A 36 16.75 -3.55 5.49
C LYS A 36 16.54 -3.37 3.99
N ALA A 37 15.35 -3.64 3.50
CA ALA A 37 15.02 -3.58 2.09
C ALA A 37 15.02 -2.14 1.53
N LYS A 38 14.86 -1.09 2.35
CA LYS A 38 14.93 0.31 1.87
C LYS A 38 16.19 0.63 1.07
N ALA A 39 17.34 0.05 1.43
CA ALA A 39 18.61 0.31 0.74
C ALA A 39 18.71 -0.42 -0.61
N ASN A 40 18.10 -1.61 -0.71
CA ASN A 40 18.08 -2.41 -1.94
C ASN A 40 16.88 -3.37 -1.91
N PRO A 41 15.68 -2.90 -2.31
CA PRO A 41 14.47 -3.68 -2.14
C PRO A 41 14.38 -4.84 -3.16
N ASP A 42 15.08 -4.72 -4.29
CA ASP A 42 15.13 -5.76 -5.31
C ASP A 42 15.93 -7.00 -4.89
N ALA A 43 16.86 -6.85 -3.94
CA ALA A 43 17.58 -7.98 -3.34
C ALA A 43 16.69 -8.85 -2.43
N HIS A 44 15.44 -8.43 -2.16
CA HIS A 44 14.51 -9.18 -1.36
C HIS A 44 13.92 -10.35 -2.16
N THR A 45 14.32 -11.57 -1.79
CA THR A 45 13.92 -12.77 -2.54
C THR A 45 12.51 -13.22 -2.19
N ARG A 46 11.86 -13.92 -3.13
CA ARG A 46 10.55 -14.54 -2.95
C ARG A 46 10.54 -15.51 -1.78
N ASP A 47 11.58 -16.32 -1.66
CA ASP A 47 11.65 -17.33 -0.62
C ASP A 47 11.76 -16.68 0.77
N CYS A 48 12.49 -15.56 0.90
CA CYS A 48 12.54 -14.77 2.14
C CYS A 48 11.16 -14.16 2.46
N ALA A 49 10.51 -13.55 1.46
CA ALA A 49 9.18 -12.97 1.60
C ALA A 49 8.14 -14.01 2.06
N LEU A 50 8.14 -15.21 1.46
CA LEU A 50 7.22 -16.30 1.80
C LEU A 50 7.51 -16.90 3.19
N MET A 51 8.78 -17.01 3.57
CA MET A 51 9.17 -17.46 4.92
C MET A 51 8.67 -16.50 6.00
N CYS A 52 8.66 -15.20 5.71
CA CYS A 52 8.23 -14.13 6.62
C CYS A 52 6.77 -13.68 6.40
N ALA A 53 5.97 -14.41 5.62
CA ALA A 53 4.61 -14.02 5.24
C ALA A 53 3.69 -13.70 6.43
N LYS A 54 3.91 -14.35 7.58
CA LYS A 54 3.16 -14.08 8.83
C LYS A 54 3.33 -12.66 9.37
N SER A 55 4.43 -11.99 9.02
CA SER A 55 4.65 -10.59 9.39
C SER A 55 3.80 -9.61 8.57
N GLY A 56 3.23 -10.10 7.47
CA GLY A 56 2.59 -9.30 6.44
C GLY A 56 3.58 -8.77 5.41
N PHE A 57 3.03 -8.07 4.44
CA PHE A 57 3.69 -7.50 3.28
C PHE A 57 3.38 -6.02 3.17
N GLY A 58 4.18 -5.34 2.37
CA GLY A 58 3.96 -3.97 1.95
C GLY A 58 4.80 -3.66 0.72
N ILE A 59 4.73 -2.41 0.28
CA ILE A 59 5.56 -1.90 -0.80
C ILE A 59 6.61 -0.93 -0.27
N VAL A 60 7.74 -0.88 -0.95
CA VAL A 60 8.63 0.28 -0.91
C VAL A 60 8.25 1.18 -2.07
N ASP A 61 7.64 2.33 -1.78
CA ASP A 61 7.24 3.30 -2.79
C ASP A 61 8.47 3.97 -3.46
N GLN A 62 8.23 4.78 -4.50
CA GLN A 62 9.30 5.47 -5.23
C GLN A 62 10.08 6.48 -4.36
N ASN A 63 9.52 6.89 -3.22
CA ASN A 63 10.14 7.79 -2.26
C ASN A 63 10.91 7.02 -1.16
N GLY A 64 10.93 5.69 -1.21
CA GLY A 64 11.57 4.83 -0.20
C GLY A 64 10.74 4.63 1.07
N ASN A 65 9.46 5.04 1.08
CA ASN A 65 8.56 4.78 2.20
C ASN A 65 8.07 3.34 2.14
N PHE A 66 7.97 2.70 3.30
CA PHE A 66 7.35 1.40 3.41
C PHE A 66 5.88 1.54 3.77
N LEU A 67 4.98 1.06 2.90
CA LEU A 67 3.54 1.10 3.09
C LEU A 67 3.00 -0.32 3.24
N LYS A 68 2.39 -0.63 4.39
CA LYS A 68 1.88 -1.96 4.73
C LYS A 68 0.61 -2.26 3.98
N PHE A 69 0.37 -3.52 3.65
CA PHE A 69 -0.94 -3.97 3.18
C PHE A 69 -1.87 -4.27 4.35
N ASP A 70 -3.17 -4.07 4.11
CA ASP A 70 -4.24 -4.56 4.96
C ASP A 70 -4.40 -6.09 4.88
N ALA A 71 -5.32 -6.66 5.66
CA ALA A 71 -5.51 -8.11 5.72
C ALA A 71 -5.82 -8.72 4.34
N LYS A 72 -6.64 -8.04 3.52
CA LYS A 72 -6.98 -8.48 2.17
C LYS A 72 -5.74 -8.46 1.25
N GLY A 73 -5.01 -7.35 1.22
CA GLY A 73 -3.79 -7.22 0.42
C GLY A 73 -2.71 -8.24 0.80
N ASN A 74 -2.59 -8.59 2.08
CA ASN A 74 -1.68 -9.65 2.54
C ASN A 74 -2.04 -11.03 1.97
N GLN A 75 -3.33 -11.35 1.90
CA GLN A 75 -3.80 -12.61 1.30
C GLN A 75 -3.53 -12.64 -0.21
N GLU A 76 -3.79 -11.54 -0.91
CA GLU A 76 -3.50 -11.40 -2.34
C GLU A 76 -1.99 -11.49 -2.63
N ALA A 77 -1.17 -10.80 -1.84
CA ALA A 77 0.28 -10.83 -1.93
C ALA A 77 0.83 -12.25 -1.74
N THR A 78 0.33 -12.99 -0.75
CA THR A 78 0.74 -14.37 -0.51
C THR A 78 0.47 -15.24 -1.73
N LYS A 79 -0.74 -15.17 -2.30
CA LYS A 79 -1.12 -15.94 -3.49
C LYS A 79 -0.26 -15.56 -4.69
N LEU A 80 -0.07 -14.26 -4.92
CA LEU A 80 0.74 -13.73 -6.01
C LEU A 80 2.19 -14.23 -5.90
N LEU A 81 2.81 -14.12 -4.73
CA LEU A 81 4.18 -14.57 -4.50
C LEU A 81 4.31 -16.09 -4.63
N GLN A 82 3.35 -16.88 -4.13
CA GLN A 82 3.34 -18.33 -4.31
C GLN A 82 3.23 -18.75 -5.78
N SER A 83 2.48 -17.99 -6.59
CA SER A 83 2.32 -18.25 -8.03
C SER A 83 3.47 -17.71 -8.89
N SER A 84 4.31 -16.83 -8.34
CA SER A 84 5.36 -16.15 -9.09
C SER A 84 6.55 -17.07 -9.33
N SER A 85 7.02 -17.14 -10.58
CA SER A 85 8.27 -17.83 -10.94
C SER A 85 9.53 -16.98 -10.67
N LYS A 86 9.37 -15.67 -10.42
CA LYS A 86 10.50 -14.76 -10.12
C LYS A 86 11.11 -15.09 -8.76
N LYS A 87 12.44 -15.10 -8.69
CA LYS A 87 13.19 -15.40 -7.46
C LYS A 87 13.46 -14.15 -6.61
N ASP A 88 13.64 -13.01 -7.26
CA ASP A 88 13.99 -11.71 -6.70
C ASP A 88 13.41 -10.60 -7.60
N HIS A 89 13.78 -9.33 -7.36
CA HIS A 89 13.25 -8.16 -8.09
C HIS A 89 11.71 -8.20 -8.14
N LEU A 90 11.11 -8.52 -6.99
CA LEU A 90 9.68 -8.72 -6.87
C LEU A 90 9.00 -7.36 -6.92
N ARG A 91 8.37 -7.08 -8.05
CA ARG A 91 7.68 -5.81 -8.31
C ARG A 91 6.23 -6.04 -8.64
N VAL A 92 5.40 -5.13 -8.14
CA VAL A 92 3.94 -5.20 -8.23
C VAL A 92 3.35 -3.86 -8.63
N ASN A 93 2.16 -3.93 -9.22
CA ASN A 93 1.26 -2.80 -9.35
C ASN A 93 0.17 -2.93 -8.28
N VAL A 94 -0.05 -1.86 -7.51
CA VAL A 94 -1.05 -1.81 -6.44
C VAL A 94 -2.01 -0.66 -6.71
N THR A 95 -3.30 -0.91 -6.65
CA THR A 95 -4.32 0.15 -6.54
C THR A 95 -4.96 0.03 -5.16
N GLY A 96 -5.08 1.13 -4.44
CA GLY A 96 -5.69 1.10 -3.11
C GLY A 96 -5.77 2.46 -2.44
N THR A 97 -6.42 2.51 -1.29
CA THR A 97 -6.55 3.77 -0.53
C THR A 97 -5.51 3.79 0.58
N LYS A 98 -4.71 4.86 0.65
CA LYS A 98 -3.73 5.04 1.73
C LYS A 98 -4.42 5.57 2.99
N SER A 99 -4.19 4.91 4.11
CA SER A 99 -4.62 5.30 5.46
C SER A 99 -3.42 5.25 6.39
N GLY A 100 -2.78 6.41 6.61
CA GLY A 100 -1.48 6.48 7.28
C GLY A 100 -0.42 5.69 6.50
N ASP A 101 0.21 4.72 7.16
CA ASP A 101 1.23 3.84 6.56
C ASP A 101 0.64 2.51 6.05
N THR A 102 -0.68 2.40 5.94
CA THR A 102 -1.38 1.19 5.47
C THR A 102 -2.13 1.49 4.17
N ILE A 103 -2.03 0.58 3.20
CA ILE A 103 -2.80 0.58 1.97
C ILE A 103 -3.95 -0.42 2.15
N GLN A 104 -5.17 0.08 1.98
CA GLN A 104 -6.35 -0.75 1.79
C GLN A 104 -6.35 -1.23 0.34
N VAL A 105 -5.89 -2.47 0.12
CA VAL A 105 -5.60 -2.96 -1.23
C VAL A 105 -6.89 -3.28 -1.98
N GLN A 106 -7.08 -2.61 -3.11
CA GLN A 106 -8.19 -2.87 -4.03
C GLN A 106 -7.78 -3.86 -5.11
N SER A 107 -6.59 -3.68 -5.69
CA SER A 107 -5.99 -4.57 -6.68
C SER A 107 -4.49 -4.75 -6.43
N LEU A 108 -3.99 -5.94 -6.77
CA LEU A 108 -2.57 -6.28 -6.72
C LEU A 108 -2.21 -7.19 -7.90
N SER A 109 -1.22 -6.79 -8.71
CA SER A 109 -0.75 -7.58 -9.85
C SER A 109 0.77 -7.53 -10.00
N VAL A 110 1.34 -8.50 -10.73
CA VAL A 110 2.78 -8.48 -11.05
C VAL A 110 3.06 -7.36 -12.03
N SER A 111 4.19 -6.67 -11.86
CA SER A 111 4.68 -5.65 -12.80
C SER A 111 5.57 -6.22 -13.90
#